data_AF-A0A314YVW8-F1
#
_entry.id   AF-A0A314YVW8-F1
#
_cell.length_a   1.000
_cell.length_b   1.000
_cell.length_c   1.000
_cell.angle_alpha   90.00
_cell.angle_beta   90.00
_cell.angle_gamma   90.00
#
_symmetry.space_group_name_H-M   'P 1'
#
loop_
_entity.id
_entity.type
_entity.pdbx_description
1 polymer ?
#
loop_
_entity_poly.entity_id
_entity_poly.type
_entity_poly.pdbx_seq_one_letter_code
_entity_poly.pdbx_strand_id
1 'polypeptide(L)'
;MASDNPLHAGKQLLLLVLLCAFFSCSFIPFASCSITDDLQTECLKVSASEFAGSLKDTIDAVQQVASILSQFANAFGDFRLSNAISDCLDLLDFSADELNWSLSASQNQKGKNNSTGKLSSDLRTWLSAALVNQDTCSNGFEGTNSIVQGLVSAGLDQVTSLVQELLTQVQPNSNQQGPNGQIPSWVKTKDRKLLQANGVSVDAIVAQDGTGNFTNVTDAVLAAPDYSMRRYVIYIKRGTYKENVEIKKKKWNLMMIGDGMDATVISGNRSFVDGWTTFRSATFGKQ
;
A
#
# COMPACT_ATOMS: atom_id res chain seq x y z
N MET A 1 -60.66 29.28 47.28
CA MET A 1 -60.35 27.84 47.22
C MET A 1 -59.84 27.54 45.83
N ALA A 2 -58.67 26.90 45.77
CA ALA A 2 -57.85 26.69 44.59
C ALA A 2 -58.52 25.86 43.47
N SER A 3 -58.20 26.14 42.21
CA SER A 3 -57.28 25.32 41.39
C SER A 3 -57.52 25.58 39.89
N ASP A 4 -56.53 26.23 39.23
CA ASP A 4 -55.75 25.79 38.05
C ASP A 4 -56.36 24.78 37.05
N ASN A 5 -56.17 24.82 35.72
CA ASN A 5 -55.53 25.72 34.72
C ASN A 5 -55.79 25.12 33.29
N PRO A 6 -55.17 25.49 32.16
CA PRO A 6 -55.86 26.02 30.96
C PRO A 6 -55.61 25.24 29.64
N LEU A 7 -56.20 25.70 28.51
CA LEU A 7 -55.75 25.32 27.16
C LEU A 7 -55.90 26.43 26.10
N HIS A 8 -54.78 26.66 25.41
CA HIS A 8 -54.57 27.15 24.04
C HIS A 8 -55.02 28.55 23.59
N ALA A 9 -54.03 29.44 23.50
CA ALA A 9 -54.03 30.63 22.67
C ALA A 9 -53.35 30.35 21.31
N GLY A 10 -54.02 30.74 20.24
CA GLY A 10 -53.44 30.97 18.92
C GLY A 10 -53.48 32.46 18.56
N LYS A 11 -52.63 32.83 17.58
CA LYS A 11 -52.52 34.09 16.84
C LYS A 11 -51.86 35.29 17.54
N GLN A 12 -50.65 35.62 17.08
CA GLN A 12 -50.21 36.91 16.47
C GLN A 12 -48.83 36.66 15.85
N LEU A 13 -48.68 36.37 14.55
CA LEU A 13 -48.51 37.29 13.41
C LEU A 13 -47.74 38.59 13.70
N LEU A 14 -46.59 38.72 13.01
CA LEU A 14 -45.91 39.95 12.59
C LEU A 14 -45.15 40.76 13.64
N LEU A 15 -43.86 40.45 13.85
CA LEU A 15 -42.80 41.46 14.04
C LEU A 15 -41.40 40.84 13.95
N LEU A 16 -40.56 41.47 13.11
CA LEU A 16 -39.09 41.36 12.99
C LEU A 16 -38.48 40.19 12.19
N VAL A 17 -38.61 40.34 10.87
CA VAL A 17 -37.52 40.24 9.90
C VAL A 17 -36.23 40.88 10.45
N LEU A 18 -35.11 40.13 10.61
CA LEU A 18 -33.73 40.57 10.28
C LEU A 18 -32.53 39.66 10.69
N LEU A 19 -32.68 38.41 11.15
CA LEU A 19 -31.52 37.55 11.44
C LEU A 19 -31.75 36.11 11.00
N CYS A 20 -31.54 35.81 9.72
CA CYS A 20 -31.28 34.44 9.21
C CYS A 20 -30.89 34.48 7.72
N ALA A 21 -29.96 35.35 7.34
CA ALA A 21 -29.15 35.16 6.14
C ALA A 21 -27.82 34.61 6.63
N PHE A 22 -27.58 33.29 6.49
CA PHE A 22 -26.26 32.58 6.49
C PHE A 22 -26.38 31.05 6.66
N PHE A 23 -27.56 30.43 6.46
CA PHE A 23 -27.68 28.97 6.42
C PHE A 23 -28.51 28.50 5.23
N SER A 24 -28.08 28.86 4.02
CA SER A 24 -28.41 28.05 2.84
C SER A 24 -27.51 26.83 2.89
N CYS A 25 -28.05 25.74 3.43
CA CYS A 25 -27.51 24.40 3.28
C CYS A 25 -27.52 24.08 1.78
N SER A 26 -26.42 24.39 1.09
CA SER A 26 -26.18 23.92 -0.26
C SER A 26 -26.07 22.40 -0.17
N PHE A 27 -27.16 21.70 -0.49
CA PHE A 27 -27.13 20.29 -0.81
C PHE A 27 -26.15 20.11 -1.98
N ILE A 28 -24.90 19.75 -1.67
CA ILE A 28 -23.97 19.25 -2.67
C ILE A 28 -24.52 17.88 -3.07
N PRO A 29 -24.94 17.66 -4.33
CA PRO A 29 -25.30 16.31 -4.73
C PRO A 29 -24.03 15.47 -4.71
N PHE A 30 -23.97 14.49 -3.81
CA PHE A 30 -22.91 13.50 -3.78
C PHE A 30 -22.97 12.69 -5.08
N ALA A 31 -22.15 13.08 -6.05
CA ALA A 31 -21.95 12.32 -7.27
C ALA A 31 -21.13 11.07 -6.95
N SER A 32 -21.77 9.90 -7.08
CA SER A 32 -21.06 8.62 -7.08
C SER A 32 -20.12 8.58 -8.28
N CYS A 33 -18.82 8.31 -8.07
CA CYS A 33 -17.86 8.06 -9.14
C CYS A 33 -18.33 6.87 -10.00
N SER A 34 -18.88 7.15 -11.18
CA SER A 34 -19.17 6.19 -12.24
C SER A 34 -18.80 6.83 -13.58
N ILE A 35 -18.15 6.05 -14.43
CA ILE A 35 -17.50 6.50 -15.66
C ILE A 35 -18.57 6.79 -16.71
N THR A 36 -18.75 8.06 -17.05
CA THR A 36 -19.30 8.47 -18.34
C THR A 36 -18.32 9.42 -19.01
N ASP A 37 -18.10 9.17 -20.30
CA ASP A 37 -17.42 10.05 -21.24
C ASP A 37 -18.14 11.40 -21.20
N ASP A 38 -17.37 12.48 -21.07
CA ASP A 38 -17.79 13.89 -21.01
C ASP A 38 -17.98 14.52 -19.60
N LEU A 39 -17.19 15.57 -19.37
CA LEU A 39 -17.05 16.46 -18.20
C LEU A 39 -16.42 15.91 -16.89
N GLN A 40 -15.15 16.32 -16.70
CA GLN A 40 -14.38 16.42 -15.45
C GLN A 40 -15.12 16.00 -14.16
N THR A 41 -15.00 14.73 -13.78
CA THR A 41 -15.27 14.32 -12.40
C THR A 41 -13.93 14.31 -11.66
N GLU A 42 -13.58 15.44 -11.06
CA GLU A 42 -12.24 15.74 -10.53
C GLU A 42 -11.89 14.83 -9.34
N CYS A 43 -11.20 13.72 -9.59
CA CYS A 43 -10.65 12.83 -8.53
C CYS A 43 -9.66 13.55 -7.60
N LEU A 44 -9.19 14.73 -8.02
CA LEU A 44 -8.29 15.62 -7.33
C LEU A 44 -9.05 16.88 -6.89
N LYS A 45 -8.67 17.45 -5.75
CA LYS A 45 -9.18 18.74 -5.25
C LYS A 45 -8.38 19.94 -5.77
N VAL A 46 -7.31 19.67 -6.51
CA VAL A 46 -6.40 20.64 -7.13
C VAL A 46 -6.23 20.30 -8.60
N SER A 47 -5.62 21.21 -9.38
CA SER A 47 -5.34 20.94 -10.78
C SER A 47 -4.38 19.75 -10.95
N ALA A 48 -4.52 18.97 -12.03
CA ALA A 48 -3.63 17.84 -12.30
C ALA A 48 -2.15 18.27 -12.43
N SER A 49 -1.88 19.49 -12.91
CA SER A 49 -0.54 20.05 -12.98
C SER A 49 0.05 20.37 -11.62
N GLU A 50 -0.76 20.91 -10.71
CA GLU A 50 -0.35 21.22 -9.33
C GLU A 50 -0.07 19.93 -8.56
N PHE A 51 -0.98 18.96 -8.62
CA PHE A 51 -0.77 17.63 -8.02
C PHE A 51 0.49 16.94 -8.58
N ALA A 52 0.71 17.01 -9.89
CA ALA A 52 1.91 16.46 -10.51
C ALA A 52 3.20 17.20 -10.10
N GLY A 53 3.12 18.51 -9.80
CA GLY A 53 4.20 19.29 -9.21
C GLY A 53 4.54 18.78 -7.81
N SER A 54 3.56 18.73 -6.91
CA SER A 54 3.72 18.22 -5.55
C SER A 54 4.27 16.78 -5.50
N LEU A 55 3.85 15.92 -6.44
CA LEU A 55 4.37 14.56 -6.56
C LEU A 55 5.87 14.54 -6.91
N LYS A 56 6.32 15.40 -7.83
CA LYS A 56 7.74 15.50 -8.20
C LYS A 56 8.57 16.00 -7.02
N ASP A 57 8.11 17.05 -6.36
CA ASP A 57 8.79 17.59 -5.17
C ASP A 57 8.93 16.52 -4.07
N THR A 58 7.90 15.68 -3.90
CA THR A 58 7.93 14.57 -2.95
C THR A 58 8.90 13.46 -3.38
N ILE A 59 8.95 13.11 -4.67
CA ILE A 59 9.91 12.13 -5.21
C ILE A 59 11.34 12.61 -5.00
N ASP A 60 11.61 13.90 -5.25
CA ASP A 60 12.93 14.50 -5.06
C ASP A 60 13.35 14.46 -3.58
N ALA A 61 12.42 14.74 -2.66
CA ALA A 61 12.66 14.60 -1.22
C ALA A 61 12.98 13.16 -0.81
N VAL A 62 12.24 12.16 -1.32
CA VAL A 62 12.52 10.73 -1.09
C VAL A 62 13.93 10.37 -1.57
N GLN A 63 14.30 10.80 -2.77
CA GLN A 63 15.63 10.53 -3.34
C GLN A 63 16.75 11.20 -2.54
N GLN A 64 16.51 12.40 -2.03
CA GLN A 64 17.46 13.10 -1.16
C GLN A 64 17.72 12.33 0.13
N VAL A 65 16.66 11.86 0.81
CA VAL A 65 16.78 11.06 2.04
C VAL A 65 17.51 9.73 1.75
N ALA A 66 17.17 9.05 0.66
CA ALA A 66 17.85 7.82 0.24
C ALA A 66 19.34 8.07 -0.04
N SER A 67 19.69 9.19 -0.68
CA SER A 67 21.09 9.57 -0.92
C SER A 67 21.86 9.81 0.37
N ILE A 68 21.25 10.47 1.36
CA ILE A 68 21.87 10.67 2.69
C ILE A 68 22.11 9.33 3.36
N LEU A 69 21.10 8.46 3.42
CA LEU A 69 21.19 7.14 4.02
C LEU A 69 22.28 6.26 3.38
N SER A 70 22.41 6.32 2.06
CA SER A 70 23.41 5.53 1.34
C SER A 70 24.86 5.83 1.78
N GLN A 71 25.14 7.03 2.31
CA GLN A 71 26.45 7.39 2.86
C GLN A 71 26.78 6.59 4.13
N PHE A 72 25.77 6.12 4.85
CA PHE A 72 25.91 5.33 6.08
C PHE A 72 25.77 3.83 5.84
N ALA A 73 25.50 3.39 4.61
CA ALA A 73 25.32 1.97 4.27
C ALA A 73 26.56 1.10 4.59
N ASN A 74 27.75 1.72 4.65
CA ASN A 74 29.00 1.06 5.03
C ASN A 74 29.40 1.32 6.50
N ALA A 75 28.46 1.65 7.40
CA ALA A 75 28.74 1.79 8.83
C ALA A 75 29.12 0.42 9.44
N PHE A 76 30.38 0.04 9.27
CA PHE A 76 30.90 -1.27 9.68
C PHE A 76 30.76 -1.48 11.20
N GLY A 77 30.11 -2.57 11.60
CA GLY A 77 30.18 -3.12 12.95
C GLY A 77 28.84 -3.31 13.69
N ASP A 78 27.78 -2.61 13.27
CA ASP A 78 26.45 -2.76 13.86
C ASP A 78 25.50 -3.47 12.89
N PHE A 79 25.22 -4.74 13.18
CA PHE A 79 24.33 -5.58 12.38
C PHE A 79 22.91 -5.02 12.31
N ARG A 80 22.39 -4.48 13.41
CA ARG A 80 21.03 -3.93 13.45
C ARG A 80 20.95 -2.63 12.65
N LEU A 81 21.93 -1.74 12.83
CA LEU A 81 22.01 -0.51 12.05
C LEU A 81 22.15 -0.80 10.54
N SER A 82 22.96 -1.79 10.17
CA SER A 82 23.12 -2.19 8.76
C SER A 82 21.81 -2.67 8.14
N ASN A 83 21.06 -3.52 8.86
CA ASN A 83 19.74 -3.96 8.42
C ASN A 83 18.75 -2.79 8.32
N ALA A 84 18.72 -1.90 9.32
CA ALA A 84 17.85 -0.72 9.34
C ALA A 84 18.09 0.20 8.14
N ILE A 85 19.35 0.47 7.80
CA ILE A 85 19.71 1.29 6.64
C ILE A 85 19.30 0.60 5.35
N SER A 86 19.62 -0.70 5.18
CA SER A 86 19.24 -1.46 3.99
C SER A 86 17.72 -1.48 3.80
N ASP A 87 16.96 -1.64 4.90
CA ASP A 87 15.49 -1.63 4.86
C ASP A 87 14.93 -0.29 4.50
N CYS A 88 15.48 0.77 5.07
CA CYS A 88 15.01 2.09 4.72
C CYS A 88 15.26 2.41 3.25
N LEU A 89 16.39 1.99 2.69
CA LEU A 89 16.67 2.18 1.27
C LEU A 89 15.69 1.41 0.38
N ASP A 90 15.36 0.15 0.73
CA ASP A 90 14.35 -0.65 0.01
C ASP A 90 12.95 0.00 0.11
N LEU A 91 12.57 0.50 1.29
CA LEU A 91 11.28 1.16 1.54
C LEU A 91 11.16 2.52 0.83
N LEU A 92 12.25 3.28 0.76
CA LEU A 92 12.30 4.54 0.00
C LEU A 92 12.23 4.28 -1.51
N ASP A 93 12.84 3.20 -2.01
CA ASP A 93 12.69 2.78 -3.42
C ASP A 93 11.25 2.34 -3.74
N PHE A 94 10.56 1.65 -2.82
CA PHE A 94 9.12 1.37 -2.97
C PHE A 94 8.27 2.64 -2.96
N SER A 95 8.58 3.57 -2.07
CA SER A 95 7.88 4.87 -2.00
C SER A 95 8.05 5.66 -3.30
N ALA A 96 9.25 5.67 -3.87
CA ALA A 96 9.52 6.31 -5.15
C ALA A 96 8.72 5.67 -6.30
N ASP A 97 8.56 4.35 -6.34
CA ASP A 97 7.69 3.69 -7.32
C ASP A 97 6.23 4.12 -7.16
N GLU A 98 5.71 4.10 -5.94
CA GLU A 98 4.31 4.41 -5.62
C GLU A 98 3.95 5.86 -5.99
N LEU A 99 4.87 6.79 -5.70
CA LEU A 99 4.77 8.18 -6.14
C LEU A 99 4.86 8.32 -7.67
N ASN A 100 5.74 7.57 -8.33
CA ASN A 100 5.84 7.57 -9.79
C ASN A 100 4.60 6.95 -10.48
N TRP A 101 3.99 5.93 -9.89
CA TRP A 101 2.71 5.40 -10.35
C TRP A 101 1.60 6.43 -10.20
N SER A 102 1.58 7.15 -9.07
CA SER A 102 0.65 8.24 -8.82
C SER A 102 0.80 9.37 -9.84
N LEU A 103 2.05 9.75 -10.16
CA LEU A 103 2.37 10.74 -11.20
C LEU A 103 1.95 10.28 -12.59
N SER A 104 2.23 9.03 -12.93
CA SER A 104 1.86 8.46 -14.22
C SER A 104 0.34 8.42 -14.41
N ALA A 105 -0.41 8.07 -13.35
CA ALA A 105 -1.86 7.97 -13.39
C ALA A 105 -2.54 9.35 -13.37
N SER A 106 -1.99 10.34 -12.66
CA SER A 106 -2.53 11.70 -12.67
C SER A 106 -2.38 12.41 -14.02
N GLN A 107 -1.34 12.06 -14.78
CA GLN A 107 -1.09 12.61 -16.11
C GLN A 107 -1.79 11.83 -17.24
N ASN A 108 -2.07 10.53 -17.05
CA ASN A 108 -2.69 9.68 -18.06
C ASN A 108 -3.87 8.88 -17.49
N GLN A 109 -5.10 9.34 -17.75
CA GLN A 109 -6.33 8.67 -17.29
C GLN A 109 -6.49 7.24 -17.84
N LYS A 110 -5.88 6.92 -18.99
CA LYS A 110 -5.72 5.54 -19.48
C LYS A 110 -4.44 4.95 -18.87
N GLY A 111 -4.50 4.65 -17.57
CA GLY A 111 -3.35 4.21 -16.78
C GLY A 111 -2.60 3.00 -17.37
N LYS A 112 -1.30 2.89 -17.07
CA LYS A 112 -0.47 1.70 -17.33
C LYS A 112 -0.85 0.55 -16.38
N ASN A 113 -0.34 -0.65 -16.69
CA ASN A 113 -0.58 -2.00 -16.13
C ASN A 113 -0.91 -2.16 -14.62
N ASN A 114 -0.61 -1.21 -13.74
CA ASN A 114 -0.82 -1.30 -12.28
C ASN A 114 -2.11 -0.63 -11.79
N SER A 115 -2.81 0.14 -12.64
CA SER A 115 -4.05 0.83 -12.27
C SER A 115 -5.25 -0.13 -12.26
N THR A 116 -6.18 0.07 -11.32
CA THR A 116 -7.47 -0.62 -11.30
C THR A 116 -8.51 0.03 -12.22
N GLY A 117 -8.17 1.16 -12.84
CA GLY A 117 -9.10 2.02 -13.58
C GLY A 117 -9.91 2.97 -12.70
N LYS A 118 -9.71 2.94 -11.36
CA LYS A 118 -10.33 3.87 -10.41
C LYS A 118 -9.28 4.81 -9.85
N LEU A 119 -9.08 5.94 -10.53
CA LEU A 119 -7.98 6.88 -10.26
C LEU A 119 -7.86 7.28 -8.78
N SER A 120 -8.92 7.81 -8.14
CA SER A 120 -8.86 8.19 -6.72
C SER A 120 -8.47 7.01 -5.81
N SER A 121 -8.99 5.81 -6.09
CA SER A 121 -8.63 4.62 -5.31
C SER A 121 -7.18 4.25 -5.49
N ASP A 122 -6.68 4.25 -6.73
CA ASP A 122 -5.28 3.92 -7.03
C ASP A 122 -4.33 4.93 -6.37
N LEU A 123 -4.60 6.23 -6.53
CA LEU A 123 -3.79 7.30 -5.93
C LEU A 123 -3.75 7.19 -4.40
N ARG A 124 -4.91 7.02 -3.75
CA ARG A 124 -4.93 6.85 -2.28
C ARG A 124 -4.21 5.60 -1.85
N THR A 125 -4.35 4.49 -2.57
CA THR A 125 -3.64 3.25 -2.25
C THR A 125 -2.12 3.43 -2.33
N TRP A 126 -1.60 4.01 -3.40
CA TRP A 126 -0.15 4.20 -3.55
C TRP A 126 0.41 5.25 -2.58
N LEU A 127 -0.28 6.38 -2.39
CA LEU A 127 0.15 7.38 -1.42
C LEU A 127 0.09 6.87 0.03
N SER A 128 -0.92 6.07 0.39
CA SER A 128 -0.96 5.41 1.71
C SER A 128 0.12 4.35 1.87
N ALA A 129 0.47 3.62 0.80
CA ALA A 129 1.58 2.68 0.83
C ALA A 129 2.92 3.42 1.06
N ALA A 130 3.14 4.54 0.36
CA ALA A 130 4.32 5.37 0.55
C ALA A 130 4.42 5.82 2.00
N LEU A 131 3.34 6.36 2.57
CA LEU A 131 3.29 6.79 3.97
C LEU A 131 3.71 5.69 4.95
N VAL A 132 3.17 4.48 4.78
CA VAL A 132 3.51 3.34 5.64
C VAL A 132 4.96 2.88 5.45
N ASN A 133 5.53 3.04 4.25
CA ASN A 133 6.94 2.75 4.01
C ASN A 133 7.86 3.73 4.79
N GLN A 134 7.50 5.02 4.88
CA GLN A 134 8.24 5.97 5.73
C GLN A 134 8.18 5.57 7.21
N ASP A 135 6.98 5.26 7.73
CA ASP A 135 6.81 4.82 9.12
C ASP A 135 7.61 3.55 9.41
N THR A 136 7.57 2.59 8.49
CA THR A 136 8.31 1.32 8.63
C THR A 136 9.82 1.54 8.61
N CYS A 137 10.31 2.45 7.75
CA CYS A 137 11.73 2.81 7.74
C CYS A 137 12.12 3.42 9.10
N SER A 138 11.36 4.39 9.60
CA SER A 138 11.64 5.07 10.88
C SER A 138 11.72 4.05 12.03
N ASN A 139 10.74 3.13 12.10
CA ASN A 139 10.69 2.06 13.09
C ASN A 139 11.87 1.09 12.99
N GLY A 140 12.46 0.91 11.80
CA GLY A 140 13.63 0.06 11.59
C GLY A 140 14.86 0.49 12.40
N PHE A 141 14.95 1.77 12.78
CA PHE A 141 16.06 2.32 13.56
C PHE A 141 15.90 2.19 15.08
N GLU A 142 14.80 1.60 15.56
CA GLU A 142 14.61 1.36 17.00
C GLU A 142 15.78 0.54 17.58
N GLY A 143 16.40 1.04 18.65
CA GLY A 143 17.53 0.40 19.30
C GLY A 143 18.87 0.51 18.55
N THR A 144 19.00 1.45 17.60
CA THR A 144 20.27 1.75 16.90
C THR A 144 20.95 3.02 17.44
N ASN A 145 22.07 3.44 16.83
CA ASN A 145 22.78 4.69 17.16
C ASN A 145 21.88 5.93 16.97
N SER A 146 21.73 6.72 18.04
CA SER A 146 20.82 7.88 18.08
C SER A 146 21.12 8.99 17.08
N ILE A 147 22.38 9.12 16.62
CA ILE A 147 22.75 10.17 15.65
C ILE A 147 22.19 9.85 14.27
N VAL A 148 22.39 8.61 13.79
CA VAL A 148 21.87 8.19 12.48
C VAL A 148 20.35 8.15 12.53
N GLN A 149 19.78 7.62 13.60
CA GLN A 149 18.32 7.64 13.82
C GLN A 149 17.75 9.06 13.73
N GLY A 150 18.33 10.04 14.43
CA GLY A 150 17.83 11.42 14.41
C GLY A 150 17.90 12.08 13.03
N LEU A 151 18.98 11.85 12.28
CA LEU A 151 19.11 12.36 10.90
C LEU A 151 18.04 11.77 9.98
N VAL A 152 17.81 10.46 10.10
CA VAL A 152 16.84 9.73 9.28
C VAL A 152 15.41 10.15 9.62
N SER A 153 15.07 10.23 10.91
CA SER A 153 13.76 10.70 11.36
C SER A 153 13.44 12.08 10.79
N ALA A 154 14.37 13.04 10.86
CA ALA A 154 14.14 14.38 10.31
C ALA A 154 13.86 14.37 8.80
N GLY A 155 14.61 13.56 8.03
CA GLY A 155 14.38 13.41 6.59
C GLY A 155 13.05 12.74 6.27
N LEU A 156 12.68 11.69 7.01
CA LEU A 156 11.41 10.99 6.83
C LEU A 156 10.21 11.84 7.23
N ASP A 157 10.31 12.65 8.29
CA ASP A 157 9.23 13.54 8.73
C ASP A 157 8.84 14.54 7.64
N GLN A 158 9.84 15.04 6.89
CA GLN A 158 9.61 15.88 5.73
C GLN A 158 8.85 15.12 4.62
N VAL A 159 9.30 13.91 4.27
CA VAL A 159 8.63 13.07 3.25
C VAL A 159 7.20 12.73 3.68
N THR A 160 7.01 12.30 4.92
CA THR A 160 5.71 11.97 5.51
C THR A 160 4.75 13.16 5.41
N SER A 161 5.21 14.37 5.73
CA SER A 161 4.40 15.58 5.62
C SER A 161 3.95 15.86 4.18
N LEU A 162 4.86 15.71 3.21
CA LEU A 162 4.57 15.89 1.78
C LEU A 162 3.57 14.84 1.26
N VAL A 163 3.74 13.57 1.66
CA VAL A 163 2.81 12.48 1.29
C VAL A 163 1.42 12.70 1.92
N GLN A 164 1.36 13.16 3.17
CA GLN A 164 0.10 13.52 3.82
C GLN A 164 -0.60 14.66 3.08
N GLU A 165 0.13 15.69 2.67
CA GLU A 165 -0.42 16.79 1.87
C GLU A 165 -1.00 16.29 0.54
N LEU A 166 -0.26 15.44 -0.19
CA LEU A 166 -0.76 14.77 -1.39
C LEU A 166 -2.05 13.98 -1.15
N LEU A 167 -2.17 13.26 -0.03
CA LEU A 167 -3.39 12.54 0.33
C LEU A 167 -4.58 13.49 0.53
N THR A 168 -4.36 14.71 1.04
CA THR A 168 -5.45 15.69 1.19
C THR A 168 -5.98 16.21 -0.15
N GLN A 169 -5.11 16.23 -1.17
CA GLN A 169 -5.43 16.66 -2.54
C GLN A 169 -6.24 15.61 -3.31
N VAL A 170 -6.34 14.37 -2.84
CA VAL A 170 -7.14 13.30 -3.48
C VAL A 170 -8.52 13.18 -2.81
N GLN A 171 -9.59 13.10 -3.60
CA GLN A 171 -10.94 12.89 -3.06
C GLN A 171 -11.05 11.52 -2.37
N PRO A 172 -11.71 11.41 -1.19
CA PRO A 172 -11.90 10.15 -0.50
C PRO A 172 -12.88 9.22 -1.24
N ASN A 173 -12.68 7.91 -1.14
CA ASN A 173 -13.59 6.92 -1.69
C ASN A 173 -14.88 6.85 -0.85
N SER A 174 -16.03 7.30 -1.39
CA SER A 174 -17.33 7.25 -0.68
C SER A 174 -18.08 5.91 -0.80
N ASN A 175 -17.69 5.03 -1.71
CA ASN A 175 -18.40 3.77 -1.97
C ASN A 175 -17.49 2.57 -1.69
N GLN A 176 -17.50 2.07 -0.44
CA GLN A 176 -16.99 0.74 -0.12
C GLN A 176 -18.04 -0.05 0.68
N GLN A 177 -19.02 -0.58 -0.03
CA GLN A 177 -19.75 -1.73 0.49
C GLN A 177 -18.83 -2.94 0.32
N GLY A 178 -18.25 -3.40 1.42
CA GLY A 178 -17.47 -4.64 1.45
C GLY A 178 -18.33 -5.80 0.97
N PRO A 179 -17.76 -6.79 0.26
CA PRO A 179 -18.55 -7.95 -0.14
C PRO A 179 -18.99 -8.72 1.11
N ASN A 180 -20.28 -9.07 1.19
CA ASN A 180 -20.84 -9.93 2.23
C ASN A 180 -20.36 -11.38 2.05
N GLY A 181 -19.12 -11.68 2.44
CA GLY A 181 -18.52 -13.03 2.37
C GLY A 181 -18.30 -13.58 0.95
N GLN A 182 -18.53 -12.78 -0.09
CA GLN A 182 -18.21 -13.11 -1.48
C GLN A 182 -16.76 -12.73 -1.80
N ILE A 183 -16.08 -13.49 -2.67
CA ILE A 183 -14.73 -13.14 -3.12
C ILE A 183 -14.73 -11.69 -3.64
N PRO A 184 -13.80 -10.82 -3.18
CA PRO A 184 -13.83 -9.41 -3.54
C PRO A 184 -13.85 -9.17 -5.05
N SER A 185 -14.55 -8.11 -5.48
CA SER A 185 -14.70 -7.76 -6.90
C SER A 185 -13.38 -7.41 -7.59
N TRP A 186 -12.35 -7.01 -6.83
CA TRP A 186 -11.00 -6.76 -7.34
C TRP A 186 -10.25 -8.06 -7.72
N VAL A 187 -10.66 -9.22 -7.20
CA VAL A 187 -10.11 -10.52 -7.62
C VAL A 187 -10.66 -10.85 -9.00
N LYS A 188 -9.78 -10.89 -10.00
CA LYS A 188 -10.16 -11.15 -11.40
C LYS A 188 -10.88 -12.49 -11.52
N THR A 189 -11.85 -12.58 -12.42
CA THR A 189 -12.63 -13.82 -12.64
C THR A 189 -11.75 -15.01 -13.00
N LYS A 190 -10.65 -14.79 -13.74
CA LYS A 190 -9.66 -15.84 -14.05
C LYS A 190 -8.98 -16.38 -12.79
N ASP A 191 -8.66 -15.50 -11.84
CA ASP A 191 -8.00 -15.88 -10.58
C ASP A 191 -8.96 -16.63 -9.67
N ARG A 192 -10.23 -16.19 -9.60
CA ARG A 192 -11.30 -16.92 -8.91
C ARG A 192 -11.49 -18.33 -9.44
N LYS A 193 -11.52 -18.49 -10.78
CA LYS A 193 -11.64 -19.81 -11.42
C LYS A 193 -10.45 -20.72 -11.10
N LEU A 194 -9.24 -20.17 -10.97
CA LEU A 194 -8.06 -20.96 -10.59
C LEU A 194 -8.14 -21.46 -9.14
N LEU A 195 -8.64 -20.63 -8.21
CA LEU A 195 -8.87 -21.06 -6.83
C LEU A 195 -9.92 -22.17 -6.71
N GLN A 196 -10.77 -22.33 -7.72
CA GLN A 196 -11.86 -23.30 -7.77
C GLN A 196 -11.57 -24.50 -8.71
N ALA A 197 -10.47 -24.46 -9.46
CA ALA A 197 -10.16 -25.47 -10.46
C ALA A 197 -9.40 -26.65 -9.83
N ASN A 198 -9.76 -27.87 -10.22
CA ASN A 198 -9.01 -29.08 -9.89
C ASN A 198 -7.80 -29.19 -10.82
N GLY A 199 -6.63 -28.76 -10.33
CA GLY A 199 -5.37 -28.80 -11.05
C GLY A 199 -5.01 -27.48 -11.71
N VAL A 200 -3.84 -26.96 -11.37
CA VAL A 200 -3.24 -25.77 -11.99
C VAL A 200 -1.99 -26.22 -12.73
N SER A 201 -1.79 -25.75 -13.97
CA SER A 201 -0.53 -25.99 -14.69
C SER A 201 0.62 -25.35 -13.92
N VAL A 202 1.62 -26.15 -13.57
CA VAL A 202 2.78 -25.71 -12.78
C VAL A 202 3.95 -25.40 -13.71
N ASP A 203 4.70 -24.34 -13.41
CA ASP A 203 5.93 -23.99 -14.12
C ASP A 203 7.18 -24.58 -13.43
N ALA A 204 7.14 -24.70 -12.09
CA ALA A 204 8.22 -25.30 -11.31
C ALA A 204 7.69 -26.10 -10.11
N ILE A 205 8.39 -27.17 -9.76
CA ILE A 205 8.10 -28.01 -8.60
C ILE A 205 9.27 -27.93 -7.61
N VAL A 206 8.96 -27.67 -6.34
CA VAL A 206 9.89 -27.72 -5.22
C VAL A 206 9.62 -28.99 -4.42
N ALA A 207 10.66 -29.79 -4.18
CA ALA A 207 10.55 -31.01 -3.38
C ALA A 207 11.89 -31.35 -2.70
N GLN A 208 11.88 -31.46 -1.36
CA GLN A 208 13.07 -31.76 -0.56
C GLN A 208 13.63 -33.18 -0.82
N ASP A 209 12.82 -34.08 -1.33
CA ASP A 209 13.21 -35.46 -1.69
C ASP A 209 13.94 -35.57 -3.05
N GLY A 210 14.13 -34.44 -3.74
CA GLY A 210 14.79 -34.39 -5.05
C GLY A 210 13.90 -34.80 -6.23
N THR A 211 12.60 -35.04 -6.01
CA THR A 211 11.65 -35.41 -7.08
C THR A 211 11.09 -34.20 -7.84
N GLY A 212 11.50 -32.99 -7.48
CA GLY A 212 11.10 -31.72 -8.09
C GLY A 212 12.22 -31.10 -8.94
N ASN A 213 11.97 -29.90 -9.47
CA ASN A 213 12.99 -29.11 -10.17
C ASN A 213 14.00 -28.49 -9.19
N PHE A 214 13.53 -28.13 -7.99
CA PHE A 214 14.34 -27.48 -6.95
C PHE A 214 14.10 -28.16 -5.59
N THR A 215 15.08 -28.05 -4.69
CA THR A 215 14.94 -28.52 -3.30
C THR A 215 14.49 -27.42 -2.34
N ASN A 216 14.74 -26.15 -2.69
CA ASN A 216 14.39 -24.97 -1.89
C ASN A 216 13.39 -24.08 -2.64
N VAL A 217 12.59 -23.33 -1.87
CA VAL A 217 11.61 -22.37 -2.42
C VAL A 217 12.32 -21.16 -3.00
N THR A 218 13.38 -20.68 -2.35
CA THR A 218 14.18 -19.54 -2.81
C THR A 218 14.72 -19.75 -4.23
N ASP A 219 15.24 -20.94 -4.54
CA ASP A 219 15.79 -21.25 -5.86
C ASP A 219 14.71 -21.21 -6.95
N ALA A 220 13.50 -21.71 -6.65
CA ALA A 220 12.37 -21.64 -7.56
C ALA A 220 11.89 -20.20 -7.82
N VAL A 221 11.94 -19.34 -6.80
CA VAL A 221 11.65 -17.90 -6.94
C VAL A 221 12.69 -17.22 -7.81
N LEU A 222 13.98 -17.50 -7.59
CA LEU A 222 15.07 -16.91 -8.36
C LEU A 222 15.03 -17.31 -9.84
N ALA A 223 14.63 -18.55 -10.13
CA ALA A 223 14.47 -19.07 -11.48
C ALA A 223 13.27 -18.49 -12.24
N ALA A 224 12.28 -17.93 -11.55
CA ALA A 224 11.12 -17.32 -12.20
C ALA A 224 11.54 -16.09 -13.05
N PRO A 225 10.92 -15.84 -14.21
CA PRO A 225 11.27 -14.71 -15.06
C PRO A 225 10.96 -13.35 -14.40
N ASP A 226 11.88 -12.41 -14.56
CA ASP A 226 11.69 -11.02 -14.12
C ASP A 226 10.62 -10.31 -14.97
N TYR A 227 9.82 -9.45 -14.34
CA TYR A 227 8.77 -8.64 -14.94
C TYR A 227 7.78 -9.42 -15.82
N SER A 228 7.58 -10.71 -15.53
CA SER A 228 6.69 -11.56 -16.30
C SER A 228 5.24 -11.08 -16.16
N MET A 229 4.60 -10.78 -17.30
CA MET A 229 3.16 -10.50 -17.37
C MET A 229 2.32 -11.79 -17.31
N ARG A 230 2.95 -12.95 -17.53
CA ARG A 230 2.33 -14.27 -17.35
C ARG A 230 2.51 -14.70 -15.91
N ARG A 231 1.47 -15.31 -15.34
CA ARG A 231 1.58 -15.98 -14.04
C ARG A 231 2.59 -17.12 -14.10
N TYR A 232 3.50 -17.14 -13.13
CA TYR A 232 4.45 -18.23 -12.93
C TYR A 232 4.07 -19.03 -11.69
N VAL A 233 3.73 -20.30 -11.85
CA VAL A 233 3.16 -21.15 -10.80
C VAL A 233 4.24 -22.08 -10.24
N ILE A 234 4.56 -21.91 -8.95
CA ILE A 234 5.49 -22.75 -8.20
C ILE A 234 4.66 -23.67 -7.30
N TYR A 235 4.79 -24.98 -7.52
CA TYR A 235 4.18 -25.98 -6.66
C TYR A 235 5.20 -26.51 -5.65
N ILE A 236 4.87 -26.42 -4.37
CA ILE A 236 5.74 -26.76 -3.26
C ILE A 236 5.16 -28.02 -2.63
N LYS A 237 5.85 -29.15 -2.78
CA LYS A 237 5.41 -30.40 -2.16
C LYS A 237 5.50 -30.30 -0.65
N ARG A 238 4.77 -31.21 0.02
CA ARG A 238 4.82 -31.39 1.47
C ARG A 238 6.25 -31.42 2.00
N GLY A 239 6.43 -30.86 3.18
CA GLY A 239 7.72 -30.74 3.82
C GLY A 239 7.80 -29.49 4.67
N THR A 240 8.88 -29.42 5.45
CA THR A 240 9.21 -28.26 6.27
C THR A 240 10.46 -27.62 5.70
N TYR A 241 10.28 -26.48 5.06
CA TYR A 241 11.31 -25.69 4.40
C TYR A 241 11.83 -24.64 5.39
N LYS A 242 13.05 -24.85 5.91
CA LYS A 242 13.68 -23.93 6.86
C LYS A 242 14.49 -22.87 6.12
N GLU A 243 13.81 -21.84 5.63
CA GLU A 243 14.39 -20.75 4.84
C GLU A 243 13.61 -19.45 5.02
N ASN A 244 14.26 -18.32 4.76
CA ASN A 244 13.63 -17.01 4.65
C ASN A 244 13.54 -16.67 3.15
N VAL A 245 12.33 -16.67 2.60
CA VAL A 245 12.10 -16.46 1.16
C VAL A 245 11.85 -15.00 0.87
N GLU A 246 12.66 -14.42 -0.02
CA GLU A 246 12.58 -13.02 -0.42
C GLU A 246 12.11 -12.90 -1.87
N ILE A 247 10.96 -12.26 -2.07
CA ILE A 247 10.41 -11.98 -3.40
C ILE A 247 10.91 -10.61 -3.83
N LYS A 248 11.96 -10.58 -4.66
CA LYS A 248 12.51 -9.31 -5.15
C LYS A 248 11.48 -8.54 -5.97
N LYS A 249 11.52 -7.20 -5.91
CA LYS A 249 10.67 -6.26 -6.67
C LYS A 249 10.42 -6.63 -8.14
N LYS A 250 11.37 -7.28 -8.82
CA LYS A 250 11.30 -7.69 -10.23
C LYS A 250 10.50 -8.98 -10.47
N LYS A 251 10.26 -9.81 -9.45
CA LYS A 251 9.57 -11.10 -9.58
C LYS A 251 8.06 -10.92 -9.57
N TRP A 252 7.49 -10.56 -10.72
CA TRP A 252 6.07 -10.27 -10.86
C TRP A 252 5.22 -11.53 -11.10
N ASN A 253 3.95 -11.46 -10.70
CA ASN A 253 2.92 -12.46 -11.01
C ASN A 253 3.26 -13.91 -10.59
N LEU A 254 3.95 -14.07 -9.45
CA LEU A 254 4.17 -15.39 -8.84
C LEU A 254 2.88 -15.94 -8.21
N MET A 255 2.65 -17.24 -8.35
CA MET A 255 1.65 -17.99 -7.61
C MET A 255 2.33 -19.20 -6.97
N MET A 256 2.10 -19.40 -5.68
CA MET A 256 2.63 -20.56 -4.96
C MET A 256 1.49 -21.43 -4.47
N ILE A 257 1.65 -22.75 -4.62
CA ILE A 257 0.64 -23.75 -4.25
C ILE A 257 1.34 -24.83 -3.44
N GLY A 258 0.86 -25.10 -2.22
CA GLY A 258 1.35 -26.20 -1.38
C GLY A 258 0.45 -27.44 -1.46
N ASP A 259 0.92 -28.56 -0.91
CA ASP A 259 0.13 -29.79 -0.70
C ASP A 259 -1.02 -29.63 0.32
N GLY A 260 -1.06 -28.51 1.03
CA GLY A 260 -2.02 -28.20 2.08
C GLY A 260 -1.38 -27.36 3.16
N MET A 261 -2.19 -26.58 3.89
CA MET A 261 -1.69 -25.66 4.93
C MET A 261 -0.93 -26.38 6.05
N ASP A 262 -1.32 -27.61 6.39
CA ASP A 262 -0.66 -28.42 7.42
C ASP A 262 0.47 -29.30 6.86
N ALA A 263 0.59 -29.40 5.54
CA ALA A 263 1.51 -30.31 4.87
C ALA A 263 2.76 -29.59 4.33
N THR A 264 2.63 -28.33 3.91
CA THR A 264 3.71 -27.53 3.34
C THR A 264 3.96 -26.32 4.22
N VAL A 265 5.07 -26.34 4.96
CA VAL A 265 5.41 -25.31 5.94
C VAL A 265 6.73 -24.65 5.56
N ILE A 266 6.73 -23.33 5.41
CA ILE A 266 7.96 -22.52 5.29
C ILE A 266 8.18 -21.87 6.65
N SER A 267 9.38 -22.05 7.21
CA SER A 267 9.71 -21.61 8.57
C SER A 267 11.02 -20.83 8.58
N GLY A 268 10.99 -19.61 9.10
CA GLY A 268 12.15 -18.80 9.42
C GLY A 268 12.22 -18.54 10.93
N ASN A 269 13.37 -18.06 11.40
CA ASN A 269 13.62 -17.78 12.81
C ASN A 269 14.27 -16.41 13.05
N ARG A 270 14.19 -15.50 12.07
CA ARG A 270 14.67 -14.12 12.23
C ARG A 270 13.79 -13.38 13.23
N SER A 271 14.40 -12.65 14.16
CA SER A 271 13.68 -11.92 15.20
C SER A 271 14.34 -10.58 15.52
N PHE A 272 13.57 -9.66 16.12
CA PHE A 272 14.08 -8.36 16.55
C PHE A 272 15.22 -8.48 17.56
N VAL A 273 15.11 -9.43 18.49
CA VAL A 273 16.11 -9.68 19.54
C VAL A 273 17.47 -10.02 18.92
N ASP A 274 17.47 -10.78 17.81
CA ASP A 274 18.69 -11.20 17.11
C ASP A 274 19.29 -10.13 16.17
N GLY A 275 18.76 -8.90 16.18
CA GLY A 275 19.28 -7.80 15.38
C GLY A 275 18.65 -7.60 14.01
N TRP A 276 17.58 -8.34 13.71
CA TRP A 276 16.75 -8.08 12.53
C TRP A 276 15.77 -6.95 12.81
N THR A 277 15.36 -6.24 11.77
CA THR A 277 14.23 -5.30 11.86
C THR A 277 12.91 -6.08 11.75
N THR A 278 11.80 -5.43 12.11
CA THR A 278 10.46 -5.96 11.84
C THR A 278 10.28 -6.30 10.35
N PHE A 279 10.75 -5.44 9.45
CA PHE A 279 10.64 -5.62 8.00
C PHE A 279 11.39 -6.86 7.49
N ARG A 280 12.65 -7.08 7.89
CA ARG A 280 13.46 -8.26 7.46
C ARG A 280 13.23 -9.53 8.27
N SER A 281 12.48 -9.47 9.36
CA SER A 281 12.18 -10.65 10.18
C SER A 281 11.19 -11.62 9.51
N ALA A 282 10.47 -11.17 8.48
CA ALA A 282 9.50 -11.99 7.77
C ALA A 282 10.12 -13.30 7.24
N THR A 283 9.42 -14.41 7.47
CA THR A 283 9.80 -15.72 6.90
C THR A 283 9.62 -15.74 5.39
N PHE A 284 8.58 -15.06 4.90
CA PHE A 284 8.25 -14.98 3.49
C PHE A 284 7.75 -13.56 3.21
N GLY A 285 8.38 -12.85 2.30
CA GLY A 285 8.01 -11.46 2.05
C GLY A 285 8.63 -10.86 0.80
N LYS A 286 8.08 -9.73 0.36
CA LYS A 286 8.68 -8.89 -0.66
C LYS A 286 9.79 -8.06 -0.02
N GLN A 287 10.94 -8.00 -0.70
CA GLN A 287 12.06 -7.13 -0.38
C GLN A 287 12.59 -6.47 -1.64
#